data_AF-A0A956VT77-F1
#
_entry.id   AF-A0A956VT77-F1
#
_cell.length_a   1.000
_cell.length_b   1.000
_cell.length_c   1.000
_cell.angle_alpha   90.00
_cell.angle_beta   90.00
_cell.angle_gamma   90.00
#
_symmetry.space_group_name_H-M   'P 1'
#
loop_
_entity.id
_entity.type
_entity.pdbx_description
1 polymer ?
#
loop_
_entity_poly.entity_id
_entity_poly.type
_entity_poly.pdbx_seq_one_letter_code
_entity_poly.pdbx_strand_id
1 'polypeptide(L)' 'STGTSAPVRSASRTPSPTPDAGVRYTVRPGDALELIAGQYGVSSAAIVEENDLVPPYILEVGQVLVIPTEQ' A
#
# COMPACT_ATOMS: atom_id res chain seq x y z
N SER A 1 -17.59 45.30 -29.11
CA SER A 1 -17.25 43.91 -29.45
C SER A 1 -16.51 43.30 -28.28
N THR A 2 -17.26 42.76 -27.31
CA THR A 2 -17.56 41.33 -27.15
C THR A 2 -16.38 40.59 -26.53
N GLY A 3 -16.51 40.29 -25.24
CA GLY A 3 -15.63 39.38 -24.53
C GLY A 3 -15.82 37.93 -24.97
N THR A 4 -14.77 37.13 -24.81
CA THR A 4 -14.71 35.68 -25.01
C THR A 4 -13.53 35.25 -24.12
N SER A 5 -13.72 34.79 -22.89
CA SER A 5 -14.25 33.49 -22.45
C SER A 5 -13.45 32.30 -22.99
N ALA A 6 -12.47 31.83 -22.20
CA ALA A 6 -12.13 30.42 -21.99
C ALA A 6 -10.89 30.26 -21.06
N PRO A 7 -11.06 29.94 -19.77
CA PRO A 7 -10.03 29.19 -19.05
C PRO A 7 -10.22 27.69 -19.33
N VAL A 8 -9.61 27.18 -20.39
CA VAL A 8 -9.53 25.72 -20.61
C VAL A 8 -8.30 25.17 -19.90
N ARG A 9 -8.43 24.91 -18.61
CA ARG A 9 -7.69 23.83 -17.96
C ARG A 9 -8.69 23.02 -17.16
N SER A 10 -9.25 22.02 -17.83
CA SER A 10 -9.93 20.90 -17.19
C SER A 10 -9.17 20.47 -15.95
N ALA A 11 -9.84 20.60 -14.81
CA ALA A 11 -9.53 19.80 -13.64
C ALA A 11 -9.72 18.33 -14.05
N SER A 12 -8.60 17.63 -14.28
CA SER A 12 -8.62 16.18 -14.47
C SER A 12 -7.89 15.56 -13.29
N ARG A 13 -8.64 15.53 -12.18
CA ARG A 13 -8.49 14.70 -10.98
C ARG A 13 -7.04 14.38 -10.61
N THR A 14 -6.49 15.15 -9.69
CA THR A 14 -5.53 14.58 -8.73
C THR A 14 -6.20 13.30 -8.19
N PRO A 15 -5.64 12.09 -8.38
CA PRO A 15 -6.10 10.97 -7.58
C PRO A 15 -5.83 11.41 -6.14
N SER A 16 -6.90 11.65 -5.38
CA SER A 16 -6.77 11.71 -3.93
C SER A 16 -6.09 10.39 -3.57
N PRO A 17 -4.90 10.37 -2.95
CA PRO A 17 -4.43 9.13 -2.34
C PRO A 17 -5.50 8.82 -1.30
N THR A 18 -6.38 7.88 -1.59
CA THR A 18 -7.27 7.31 -0.57
C THR A 18 -6.31 6.63 0.40
N PRO A 19 -6.13 7.15 1.62
CA PRO A 19 -5.10 6.63 2.52
C PRO A 19 -5.49 5.30 3.17
N ASP A 20 -6.59 4.68 2.77
CA ASP A 20 -7.17 3.51 3.44
C ASP A 20 -6.79 2.15 2.84
N ALA A 21 -5.98 2.11 1.78
CA ALA A 21 -5.52 0.84 1.21
C ALA A 21 -4.04 0.66 1.55
N GLY A 22 -3.73 -0.31 2.40
CA GLY A 22 -2.37 -0.62 2.83
C GLY A 22 -1.33 -0.70 1.70
N VAL A 23 -0.06 -0.56 2.05
CA VAL A 23 1.05 -0.60 1.10
C VAL A 23 1.21 -2.01 0.55
N ARG A 24 1.20 -2.16 -0.78
CA ARG A 24 1.51 -3.45 -1.42
C ARG A 24 3.02 -3.67 -1.46
N TYR A 25 3.48 -4.75 -0.84
CA TYR A 25 4.88 -5.16 -0.82
C TYR A 25 5.05 -6.50 -1.52
N THR A 26 6.03 -6.60 -2.42
CA THR A 26 6.41 -7.89 -3.04
C THR A 26 7.60 -8.47 -2.28
N VAL A 27 7.41 -9.64 -1.69
CA VAL A 27 8.42 -10.38 -0.93
C VAL A 27 9.63 -10.69 -1.80
N ARG A 28 10.82 -10.41 -1.26
CA ARG A 28 12.12 -10.65 -1.89
C ARG A 28 12.82 -11.82 -1.20
N PRO A 29 13.79 -12.47 -1.88
CA PRO A 29 14.58 -13.53 -1.24
C PRO A 29 15.29 -12.99 0.01
N GLY A 30 15.06 -13.66 1.14
CA GLY A 30 15.63 -13.29 2.44
C GLY A 30 14.75 -12.35 3.28
N ASP A 31 13.60 -11.92 2.78
CA ASP A 31 12.63 -11.18 3.60
C ASP A 31 12.02 -12.07 4.69
N ALA A 32 11.72 -11.44 5.82
CA ALA A 32 10.96 -12.03 6.91
C ALA A 32 9.86 -11.05 7.35
N LEU A 33 8.75 -11.58 7.86
CA LEU A 33 7.63 -10.75 8.35
C LEU A 33 8.09 -9.70 9.35
N GLU A 34 9.01 -10.03 10.26
CA GLU A 34 9.54 -9.10 11.26
C GLU A 34 10.34 -7.95 10.63
N LEU A 35 11.12 -8.22 9.57
CA LEU A 35 11.90 -7.20 8.86
C LEU A 35 11.00 -6.26 8.06
N ILE A 36 9.99 -6.83 7.37
CA ILE A 36 9.01 -6.05 6.63
C ILE A 36 8.19 -5.20 7.61
N ALA A 37 7.67 -5.81 8.66
CA ALA A 37 6.93 -5.13 9.73
C ALA A 37 7.72 -3.94 10.30
N GLY A 38 8.98 -4.16 10.68
CA GLY A 38 9.86 -3.11 11.19
C GLY A 38 10.14 -2.00 10.18
N GLN A 39 10.23 -2.32 8.88
CA GLN A 39 10.45 -1.33 7.83
C GLN A 39 9.26 -0.38 7.65
N TYR A 40 8.04 -0.91 7.79
CA TYR A 40 6.80 -0.14 7.68
C TYR A 40 6.27 0.36 9.03
N GLY A 41 6.95 0.01 10.13
CA GLY A 41 6.61 0.39 11.48
C GLY A 41 5.38 -0.33 12.05
N VAL A 42 4.84 -1.35 11.37
CA VAL A 42 3.66 -2.11 11.83
C VAL A 42 4.04 -3.36 12.61
N SER A 43 3.06 -4.04 13.18
CA SER A 43 3.26 -5.37 13.77
C SER A 43 3.18 -6.47 12.71
N SER A 44 4.00 -7.52 12.86
CA SER A 44 3.91 -8.72 12.02
C SER A 44 2.54 -9.39 12.10
N ALA A 45 1.89 -9.35 13.27
CA ALA A 45 0.52 -9.81 13.47
C ALA A 45 -0.48 -9.04 12.57
N ALA A 46 -0.35 -7.72 12.46
CA ALA A 46 -1.22 -6.92 11.61
C ALA A 46 -1.06 -7.29 10.13
N ILE A 47 0.18 -7.56 9.67
CA ILE A 47 0.42 -8.06 8.30
C ILE A 47 -0.20 -9.46 8.11
N VAL A 48 -0.07 -10.33 9.11
CA VAL A 48 -0.66 -11.68 9.08
C VAL A 48 -2.18 -11.62 8.97
N GLU A 49 -2.82 -10.79 9.80
CA GLU A 49 -4.27 -10.59 9.80
C GLU A 49 -4.77 -9.97 8.48
N GLU A 50 -4.07 -8.95 7.97
CA GLU A 50 -4.42 -8.28 6.71
C GLU A 50 -4.29 -9.18 5.47
N ASN A 51 -3.42 -10.20 5.53
CA ASN A 51 -3.14 -11.10 4.41
C ASN A 51 -3.63 -12.53 4.64
N ASP A 52 -4.40 -12.77 5.70
CA ASP A 52 -4.88 -14.10 6.10
C ASP A 52 -3.76 -15.16 6.14
N LEU A 53 -2.55 -14.78 6.60
CA LEU A 53 -1.41 -15.70 6.63
C LEU A 53 -1.63 -16.74 7.74
N VAL A 54 -1.28 -17.98 7.43
CA VAL A 54 -1.39 -19.10 8.37
C VAL A 54 0.00 -19.58 8.82
N PRO A 55 0.13 -20.12 10.05
CA PRO A 55 1.38 -20.74 10.47
C PRO A 55 1.73 -21.88 9.49
N PRO A 56 3.01 -22.03 9.09
CA PRO A 56 4.22 -21.49 9.72
C PRO A 56 4.65 -20.07 9.29
N TYR A 57 3.78 -19.26 8.68
CA TYR A 57 4.07 -17.88 8.27
C TYR A 57 5.31 -17.75 7.35
N ILE A 58 5.50 -18.72 6.47
CA ILE A 58 6.56 -18.71 5.47
C ILE A 58 6.14 -17.76 4.36
N LEU A 59 7.01 -16.78 4.06
CA LEU A 59 6.82 -15.87 2.93
C LEU A 59 7.44 -16.48 1.68
N GLU A 60 6.68 -16.50 0.60
CA GLU A 60 7.17 -16.95 -0.71
C GLU A 60 7.73 -15.78 -1.51
N VAL A 61 8.88 -15.96 -2.15
CA VAL A 61 9.45 -14.92 -3.01
C VAL A 61 8.50 -14.60 -4.15
N GLY A 62 8.19 -13.32 -4.34
CA GLY A 62 7.19 -12.86 -5.31
C GLY A 62 5.77 -12.78 -4.75
N GLN A 63 5.52 -13.26 -3.53
CA GLN A 63 4.25 -13.06 -2.85
C GLN A 63 3.99 -11.57 -2.63
N VAL A 64 2.75 -11.13 -2.86
CA VAL A 64 2.33 -9.77 -2.59
C VAL A 64 1.64 -9.73 -1.24
N LEU A 65 2.16 -8.91 -0.33
CA LEU A 65 1.58 -8.61 0.96
C LEU A 65 0.96 -7.23 0.94
N VAL A 66 -0.19 -7.08 1.60
CA VAL A 66 -0.79 -5.80 1.96
C VAL A 66 -0.30 -5.44 3.36
N ILE A 67 0.49 -4.39 3.46
CA ILE A 67 1.00 -3.89 4.72
C ILE A 67 0.04 -2.80 5.20
N PRO A 68 -0.66 -2.98 6.33
CA PRO A 68 -1.58 -1.96 6.82
C PRO A 68 -0.83 -0.64 7.08
N THR A 69 -1.48 0.49 6.85
CA THR A 69 -0.91 1.83 7.12
C THR A 69 -1.44 2.46 8.39
N GLU A 70 -2.46 1.85 8.99
CA GLU A 70 -3.10 2.29 10.22
C GLU A 70 -2.41 1.59 11.40
N GLN A 71 -1.94 2.39 12.37
CA GLN A 71 -1.34 1.93 13.63
C GLN A 71 -2.37 2.01 14.75
#